data_AF-A0A3E5EIJ1-F1
#
_entry.id   AF-A0A3E5EIJ1-F1
#
_cell.length_a   1.000
_cell.length_b   1.000
_cell.length_c   1.000
_cell.angle_alpha   90.00
_cell.angle_beta   90.00
_cell.angle_gamma   90.00
#
_symmetry.space_group_name_H-M   'P 1'
#
loop_
_entity.id
_entity.type
_entity.pdbx_description
1 polymer ?
#
loop_
_entity_poly.entity_id
_entity_poly.type
_entity_poly.pdbx_seq_one_letter_code
_entity_poly.pdbx_strand_id
1 'polypeptide(L)'
;MSKENMSKKNILDYDEEKTIRPQNFTLTAMKEFYDTIESDQFQGASEDTIYKYLTNIMEIVSFKDFLRRYIYEYAGIKENFNQVTNYPELLLEIFARNDCYDPNDVEEKKKLKKKANRWLTSESVKRENMFYIGFGLDMNDKQISEFLTLVLKEPDFDFTSPSETIYWHCRYNGKSWMEAQKLLEAYENQAEDPSIRENHMWQAMQNDPKMYVSSEEGLEKYLHYLKQLGVAKKRETQAREVFMRLYERAQKLCAKHLNRYPDLIEKDGKQAELKVEDINPSRMESILYSGVAVTDNGNLMSFAKLKEQFKSKRLSRARINGILGGKPIERFDLITLIFLIYALDEEKLTKSAPARFNEFVDETNDLLIEAGMIELYPVNPYEAFVMMCVVSEDLLDTFAGVWEKSYDEE
;
A
#
# COMPACT_ATOMS: atom_id res chain seq x y z
N MET A 1 -27.44 -26.04 59.83
CA MET A 1 -27.13 -26.77 58.58
C MET A 1 -28.17 -26.30 57.57
N SER A 2 -27.88 -25.71 56.42
CA SER A 2 -26.85 -25.90 55.39
C SER A 2 -26.38 -24.52 54.87
N LYS A 3 -25.11 -24.12 54.96
CA LYS A 3 -23.99 -24.36 54.00
C LYS A 3 -24.32 -24.13 52.51
N GLU A 4 -23.89 -22.95 52.07
CA GLU A 4 -23.18 -22.62 50.81
C GLU A 4 -23.36 -23.57 49.62
N ASN A 5 -23.93 -23.04 48.53
CA ASN A 5 -23.58 -23.42 47.17
C ASN A 5 -22.95 -22.20 46.47
N MET A 6 -21.68 -21.93 46.78
CA MET A 6 -20.79 -21.24 45.85
C MET A 6 -20.56 -22.19 44.68
N SER A 7 -21.17 -21.89 43.53
CA SER A 7 -20.77 -22.47 42.25
C SER A 7 -19.35 -22.01 41.93
N LYS A 8 -18.36 -22.84 42.30
CA LYS A 8 -16.97 -22.70 41.84
C LYS A 8 -16.97 -22.83 40.32
N LYS A 9 -16.83 -21.70 39.61
CA LYS A 9 -16.40 -21.73 38.21
C LYS A 9 -14.97 -22.27 38.19
N ASN A 10 -14.78 -23.36 37.48
CA ASN A 10 -13.51 -24.07 37.37
C ASN A 10 -12.54 -23.20 36.55
N ILE A 11 -11.26 -23.18 36.95
CA ILE A 11 -10.20 -22.44 36.23
C ILE A 11 -9.93 -23.00 34.82
N LEU A 12 -10.57 -24.14 34.49
CA LEU A 12 -10.56 -24.84 33.21
C LEU A 12 -11.72 -24.45 32.28
N ASP A 13 -12.65 -23.59 32.70
CA ASP A 13 -13.65 -22.95 31.80
C ASP A 13 -13.10 -21.65 31.19
N TYR A 14 -11.81 -21.36 31.39
CA TYR A 14 -11.10 -20.30 30.70
C TYR A 14 -10.63 -20.87 29.35
N ASP A 15 -11.42 -20.63 28.31
CA ASP A 15 -11.11 -20.96 26.93
C ASP A 15 -9.99 -20.04 26.43
N GLU A 16 -8.75 -20.34 26.85
CA GLU A 16 -7.49 -19.71 26.45
C GLU A 16 -7.21 -19.89 24.94
N GLU A 17 -8.05 -20.66 24.23
CA GLU A 17 -7.86 -21.09 22.85
C GLU A 17 -8.80 -20.47 21.81
N LYS A 18 -9.58 -19.43 22.14
CA LYS A 18 -10.18 -18.56 21.09
C LYS A 18 -9.20 -17.50 20.58
N THR A 19 -8.07 -18.05 20.15
CA THR A 19 -7.22 -17.68 19.03
C THR A 19 -6.63 -16.27 19.06
N ILE A 20 -5.63 -16.11 19.93
CA ILE A 20 -4.46 -15.29 19.61
C ILE A 20 -3.75 -16.01 18.45
N ARG A 21 -4.11 -15.66 17.21
CA ARG A 21 -3.41 -16.18 16.03
C ARG A 21 -1.96 -15.64 16.06
N PRO A 22 -0.94 -16.48 15.84
CA PRO A 22 0.46 -16.06 15.86
C PRO A 22 0.70 -14.88 14.91
N GLN A 23 1.60 -13.96 15.28
CA GLN A 23 2.00 -12.76 14.51
C GLN A 23 2.60 -13.06 13.11
N ASN A 24 2.56 -14.28 12.60
CA ASN A 24 3.26 -14.71 11.38
C ASN A 24 2.32 -14.83 10.17
N PHE A 25 1.39 -13.89 10.02
CA PHE A 25 0.33 -13.93 9.01
C PHE A 25 0.84 -13.74 7.59
N THR A 26 1.92 -12.99 7.37
CA THR A 26 2.35 -12.63 6.01
C THR A 26 3.05 -13.75 5.26
N LEU A 27 3.92 -14.54 5.89
CA LEU A 27 4.55 -15.68 5.20
C LEU A 27 3.49 -16.72 4.82
N THR A 28 2.53 -16.94 5.73
CA THR A 28 1.37 -17.79 5.47
C THR A 28 0.50 -17.20 4.36
N ALA A 29 0.16 -15.91 4.40
CA ALA A 29 -0.68 -15.27 3.39
C ALA A 29 0.00 -15.14 2.01
N MET A 30 1.32 -14.94 1.96
CA MET A 30 2.09 -14.99 0.72
C MET A 30 2.04 -16.39 0.13
N LYS A 31 2.28 -17.42 0.95
CA LYS A 31 2.19 -18.80 0.53
C LYS A 31 0.79 -19.16 0.07
N GLU A 32 -0.23 -18.81 0.84
CA GLU A 32 -1.65 -19.03 0.50
C GLU A 32 -2.03 -18.32 -0.79
N PHE A 33 -1.53 -17.11 -1.04
CA PHE A 33 -1.73 -16.40 -2.30
C PHE A 33 -1.16 -17.17 -3.50
N TYR A 34 0.11 -17.58 -3.44
CA TYR A 34 0.74 -18.33 -4.53
C TYR A 34 0.09 -19.71 -4.70
N ASP A 35 -0.18 -20.44 -3.61
CA ASP A 35 -0.91 -21.71 -3.63
C ASP A 35 -2.31 -21.54 -4.27
N THR A 36 -2.97 -20.39 -4.03
CA THR A 36 -4.27 -20.08 -4.64
C THR A 36 -4.15 -19.84 -6.14
N ILE A 37 -3.21 -19.01 -6.59
CA ILE A 37 -3.04 -18.68 -8.02
C ILE A 37 -2.58 -19.90 -8.82
N GLU A 38 -1.78 -20.77 -8.23
CA GLU A 38 -1.30 -22.00 -8.86
C GLU A 38 -2.38 -23.11 -8.91
N SER A 39 -3.49 -22.95 -8.19
CA SER A 39 -4.56 -23.95 -8.17
C SER A 39 -5.31 -24.02 -9.51
N ASP A 40 -5.72 -25.24 -9.90
CA ASP A 40 -6.52 -25.47 -11.12
C ASP A 40 -7.84 -24.68 -11.14
N GLN A 41 -8.35 -24.26 -9.96
CA GLN A 41 -9.56 -23.44 -9.83
C GLN A 41 -9.34 -21.97 -10.18
N PHE A 42 -8.09 -21.51 -10.18
CA PHE A 42 -7.72 -20.11 -10.40
C PHE A 42 -7.09 -19.88 -11.79
N GLN A 43 -6.68 -20.94 -12.48
CA GLN A 43 -6.37 -20.88 -13.91
C GLN A 43 -7.67 -20.60 -14.68
N GLY A 44 -7.77 -19.42 -15.27
CA GLY A 44 -9.04 -18.95 -15.86
C GLY A 44 -10.04 -18.44 -14.81
N ALA A 45 -9.55 -17.95 -13.67
CA ALA A 45 -10.39 -17.34 -12.63
C ALA A 45 -11.33 -16.27 -13.20
N SER A 46 -12.61 -16.38 -12.87
CA SER A 46 -13.60 -15.34 -13.13
C SER A 46 -13.57 -14.25 -12.05
N GLU A 47 -14.24 -13.15 -12.33
CA GLU A 47 -14.47 -12.05 -11.41
C GLU A 47 -15.10 -12.51 -10.09
N ASP A 48 -15.96 -13.54 -10.10
CA ASP A 48 -16.56 -14.12 -8.88
C ASP A 48 -15.53 -14.82 -8.00
N THR A 49 -14.62 -15.59 -8.60
CA THR A 49 -13.58 -16.30 -7.88
C THR A 49 -12.62 -15.32 -7.20
N ILE A 50 -12.19 -14.28 -7.93
CA ILE A 50 -11.31 -13.24 -7.39
C ILE A 50 -12.03 -12.42 -6.32
N TYR A 51 -13.28 -12.00 -6.57
CA TYR A 51 -14.06 -11.25 -5.61
C TYR A 51 -14.27 -12.03 -4.30
N LYS A 52 -14.61 -13.32 -4.40
CA LYS A 52 -14.75 -14.21 -3.25
C LYS A 52 -13.43 -14.37 -2.50
N TYR A 53 -12.31 -14.46 -3.20
CA TYR A 53 -11.00 -14.51 -2.55
C TYR A 53 -10.75 -13.23 -1.74
N LEU A 54 -10.89 -12.06 -2.35
CA LEU A 54 -10.61 -10.77 -1.72
C LEU A 54 -11.52 -10.47 -0.52
N THR A 55 -12.76 -10.96 -0.54
CA THR A 55 -13.76 -10.69 0.50
C THR A 55 -13.86 -11.75 1.59
N ASN A 56 -13.62 -13.02 1.25
CA ASN A 56 -13.92 -14.15 2.16
C ASN A 56 -12.72 -15.05 2.46
N ILE A 57 -11.67 -15.05 1.63
CA ILE A 57 -10.52 -15.96 1.78
C ILE A 57 -9.31 -15.19 2.31
N MET A 58 -8.99 -14.04 1.69
CA MET A 58 -7.86 -13.22 2.09
C MET A 58 -8.08 -12.75 3.53
N GLU A 59 -7.24 -13.22 4.45
CA GLU A 59 -7.31 -12.76 5.83
C GLU A 59 -6.87 -11.29 5.87
N ILE A 60 -7.76 -10.43 6.34
CA ILE A 60 -7.50 -9.01 6.55
C ILE A 60 -7.57 -8.77 8.04
N VAL A 61 -6.39 -8.66 8.65
CA VAL A 61 -6.31 -8.15 10.01
C VAL A 61 -6.52 -6.64 9.93
N SER A 62 -7.65 -6.16 10.46
CA SER A 62 -7.96 -4.73 10.40
C SER A 62 -6.92 -3.91 11.16
N PHE A 63 -6.55 -2.75 10.61
CA PHE A 63 -5.64 -1.83 11.30
C PHE A 63 -6.17 -1.42 12.66
N LYS A 64 -7.47 -1.10 12.76
CA LYS A 64 -8.09 -0.68 14.02
C LYS A 64 -8.02 -1.76 15.11
N ASP A 65 -8.24 -3.03 14.78
CA ASP A 65 -8.25 -4.09 15.79
C ASP A 65 -6.83 -4.39 16.25
N PHE A 66 -5.87 -4.42 15.33
CA PHE A 66 -4.46 -4.58 15.67
C PHE A 66 -3.97 -3.41 16.53
N LEU A 67 -4.25 -2.17 16.14
CA LEU A 67 -3.86 -0.98 16.90
C LEU A 67 -4.47 -0.98 18.31
N ARG A 68 -5.76 -1.30 18.45
CA ARG A 68 -6.43 -1.40 19.76
C ARG A 68 -5.79 -2.48 20.63
N ARG A 69 -5.47 -3.65 20.08
CA ARG A 69 -4.79 -4.73 20.80
C ARG A 69 -3.40 -4.32 21.25
N TYR A 70 -2.62 -3.69 20.37
CA TYR A 70 -1.30 -3.17 20.73
C TYR A 70 -1.40 -2.16 21.87
N ILE A 71 -2.32 -1.19 21.80
CA ILE A 71 -2.52 -0.20 22.87
C ILE A 71 -2.93 -0.89 24.18
N TYR A 72 -3.84 -1.86 24.10
CA TYR A 72 -4.32 -2.62 25.25
C TYR A 72 -3.16 -3.36 25.96
N GLU A 73 -2.32 -4.05 25.19
CA GLU A 73 -1.15 -4.77 25.70
C GLU A 73 -0.10 -3.81 26.25
N TYR A 74 0.22 -2.75 25.50
CA TYR A 74 1.22 -1.75 25.88
C TYR A 74 0.82 -0.97 27.14
N ALA A 75 -0.48 -0.67 27.31
CA ALA A 75 -1.01 -0.04 28.51
C ALA A 75 -1.12 -1.00 29.71
N GLY A 76 -0.90 -2.30 29.52
CA GLY A 76 -0.97 -3.30 30.58
C GLY A 76 -2.37 -3.45 31.18
N ILE A 77 -3.41 -3.26 30.35
CA ILE A 77 -4.80 -3.29 30.80
C ILE A 77 -5.18 -4.72 31.21
N LYS A 78 -5.84 -4.83 32.37
CA LYS A 78 -6.29 -6.12 32.92
C LYS A 78 -7.79 -6.36 32.74
N GLU A 79 -8.57 -5.32 32.45
CA GLU A 79 -10.00 -5.47 32.16
C GLU A 79 -10.21 -6.24 30.85
N ASN A 80 -11.37 -6.85 30.66
CA ASN A 80 -11.65 -7.53 29.39
C ASN A 80 -11.53 -6.55 28.21
N PHE A 81 -10.82 -6.92 27.14
CA PHE A 81 -10.63 -6.10 25.94
C PHE A 81 -11.94 -5.48 25.40
N ASN A 82 -13.05 -6.24 25.45
CA ASN A 82 -14.36 -5.79 24.96
C ASN A 82 -15.02 -4.70 25.84
N GLN A 83 -14.49 -4.45 27.04
CA GLN A 83 -15.01 -3.46 27.99
C GLN A 83 -14.23 -2.14 27.95
N VAL A 84 -13.08 -2.12 27.26
CA VAL A 84 -12.25 -0.91 27.12
C VAL A 84 -12.86 -0.01 26.04
N THR A 85 -13.19 1.22 26.40
CA THR A 85 -13.84 2.20 25.49
C THR A 85 -13.03 3.49 25.30
N ASN A 86 -12.03 3.74 26.14
CA ASN A 86 -11.25 4.96 26.21
C ASN A 86 -9.92 4.90 25.44
N TYR A 87 -9.84 4.10 24.36
CA TYR A 87 -8.63 3.98 23.53
C TYR A 87 -8.08 5.33 23.02
N PRO A 88 -8.89 6.31 22.59
CA PRO A 88 -8.36 7.60 22.15
C PRO A 88 -7.63 8.36 23.27
N GLU A 89 -8.19 8.35 24.49
CA GLU A 89 -7.58 8.98 25.66
C GLU A 89 -6.30 8.26 26.07
N LEU A 90 -6.31 6.92 26.10
CA LEU A 90 -5.12 6.11 26.40
C LEU A 90 -3.99 6.39 25.40
N LEU A 91 -4.31 6.46 24.11
CA LEU A 91 -3.33 6.77 23.08
C LEU A 91 -2.71 8.17 23.29
N LEU A 92 -3.52 9.17 23.65
CA LEU A 92 -3.00 10.51 23.95
C LEU A 92 -2.08 10.51 25.18
N GLU A 93 -2.44 9.80 26.24
CA GLU A 93 -1.61 9.68 27.44
C GLU A 93 -0.27 9.00 27.13
N ILE A 94 -0.30 7.93 26.34
CA ILE A 94 0.90 7.22 25.89
C ILE A 94 1.78 8.12 25.02
N PHE A 95 1.20 8.84 24.05
CA PHE A 95 1.96 9.75 23.19
C PHE A 95 2.59 10.90 23.98
N ALA A 96 1.91 11.41 25.01
CA ALA A 96 2.46 12.44 25.89
C ALA A 96 3.62 11.88 26.74
N ARG A 97 3.49 10.65 27.24
CA ARG A 97 4.57 9.95 27.98
C ARG A 97 5.80 9.71 27.12
N ASN A 98 5.61 9.51 25.83
CA ASN A 98 6.66 9.23 24.85
C ASN A 98 7.12 10.50 24.10
N ASP A 99 6.85 11.69 24.64
CA ASP A 99 7.30 13.00 24.12
C ASP A 99 6.99 13.23 22.64
N CYS A 100 5.85 12.71 22.15
CA CYS A 100 5.44 12.84 20.74
C CYS A 100 4.60 14.10 20.45
N TYR A 101 4.21 14.85 21.48
CA TYR A 101 3.54 16.15 21.41
C TYR A 101 3.54 16.85 22.79
N ASP A 102 3.28 18.16 22.86
CA ASP A 102 3.14 18.87 24.15
C ASP A 102 1.70 18.74 24.69
N PRO A 103 1.47 18.07 25.85
CA PRO A 103 0.14 17.93 26.42
C PRO A 103 -0.50 19.26 26.87
N ASN A 104 0.31 20.32 27.05
CA ASN A 104 -0.18 21.67 27.39
C ASN A 104 -0.59 22.48 26.16
N ASP A 105 -0.15 22.09 24.96
CA ASP A 105 -0.65 22.67 23.72
C ASP A 105 -2.06 22.13 23.43
N VAL A 106 -3.06 22.95 23.76
CA VAL A 106 -4.47 22.62 23.61
C VAL A 106 -4.84 22.34 22.15
N GLU A 107 -4.24 23.06 21.20
CA GLU A 107 -4.58 22.92 19.78
C GLU A 107 -3.91 21.68 19.18
N GLU A 108 -2.65 21.40 19.54
CA GLU A 108 -1.95 20.18 19.15
C GLU A 108 -2.67 18.94 19.71
N LYS A 109 -3.01 18.94 21.00
CA LYS A 109 -3.77 17.86 21.64
C LYS A 109 -5.11 17.62 20.95
N LYS A 110 -5.83 18.68 20.56
CA LYS A 110 -7.11 18.57 19.84
C LYS A 110 -6.94 17.99 18.43
N LYS A 111 -5.89 18.38 17.71
CA LYS A 111 -5.54 17.82 16.39
C LYS A 111 -5.16 16.34 16.50
N LEU A 112 -4.34 15.98 17.48
CA LEU A 112 -3.94 14.59 17.72
C LEU A 112 -5.15 13.74 18.12
N LYS A 113 -6.04 14.23 18.99
CA LYS A 113 -7.27 13.53 19.36
C LYS A 113 -8.13 13.19 18.12
N LYS A 114 -8.25 14.13 17.17
CA LYS A 114 -8.97 13.87 15.90
C LYS A 114 -8.28 12.80 15.06
N LYS A 115 -6.94 12.82 14.97
CA LYS A 115 -6.17 11.78 14.27
C LYS A 115 -6.33 10.42 14.93
N ALA A 116 -6.16 10.34 16.25
CA ALA A 116 -6.30 9.12 17.06
C ALA A 116 -7.67 8.46 16.87
N ASN A 117 -8.75 9.24 16.95
CA ASN A 117 -10.10 8.72 16.71
C ASN A 117 -10.25 8.13 15.30
N ARG A 118 -9.66 8.77 14.28
CA ARG A 118 -9.66 8.22 12.91
C ARG A 118 -8.87 6.93 12.83
N TRP A 119 -7.65 6.89 13.37
CA TRP A 119 -6.82 5.69 13.36
C TRP A 119 -7.51 4.50 14.04
N LEU A 120 -8.16 4.73 15.19
CA LEU A 120 -8.87 3.72 15.97
C LEU A 120 -10.20 3.25 15.36
N THR A 121 -10.63 3.85 14.26
CA THR A 121 -11.90 3.52 13.57
C THR A 121 -11.73 3.19 12.09
N SER A 122 -10.53 3.38 11.54
CA SER A 122 -10.22 3.12 10.13
C SER A 122 -9.68 1.70 9.94
N GLU A 123 -10.07 1.02 8.88
CA GLU A 123 -9.50 -0.27 8.49
C GLU A 123 -8.04 -0.17 8.04
N SER A 124 -7.56 1.02 7.70
CA SER A 124 -6.19 1.31 7.27
C SER A 124 -5.82 2.77 7.52
N VAL A 125 -4.52 3.08 7.54
CA VAL A 125 -3.97 4.45 7.64
C VAL A 125 -2.88 4.65 6.61
N LYS A 126 -2.59 5.91 6.26
CA LYS A 126 -1.43 6.24 5.42
C LYS A 126 -0.13 5.78 6.10
N ARG A 127 0.80 5.27 5.31
CA ARG A 127 2.18 4.90 5.69
C ARG A 127 2.86 5.89 6.65
N GLU A 128 2.84 7.17 6.31
CA GLU A 128 3.44 8.25 7.12
C GLU A 128 2.89 8.30 8.55
N ASN A 129 1.58 8.05 8.72
CA ASN A 129 0.98 8.02 10.05
C ASN A 129 1.44 6.80 10.85
N MET A 130 1.81 5.69 10.19
CA MET A 130 2.29 4.50 10.87
C MET A 130 3.61 4.76 11.58
N PHE A 131 4.53 5.50 10.96
CA PHE A 131 5.78 5.90 11.63
C PHE A 131 5.48 6.73 12.88
N TYR A 132 4.62 7.75 12.77
CA TYR A 132 4.26 8.59 13.92
C TYR A 132 3.56 7.80 15.02
N ILE A 133 2.71 6.83 14.67
CA ILE A 133 2.11 5.90 15.63
C ILE A 133 3.17 5.02 16.28
N GLY A 134 4.16 4.55 15.53
CA GLY A 134 5.28 3.76 16.02
C GLY A 134 6.09 4.49 17.09
N PHE A 135 6.43 5.76 16.86
CA PHE A 135 7.04 6.61 17.89
C PHE A 135 6.12 6.80 19.09
N GLY A 136 4.86 7.16 18.83
CA GLY A 136 3.87 7.43 19.87
C GLY A 136 3.63 6.25 20.80
N LEU A 137 3.68 5.01 20.29
CA LEU A 137 3.48 3.77 21.05
C LEU A 137 4.79 3.04 21.41
N ASP A 138 5.93 3.71 21.28
CA ASP A 138 7.27 3.18 21.55
C ASP A 138 7.56 1.83 20.87
N MET A 139 7.08 1.65 19.64
CA MET A 139 7.37 0.47 18.84
C MET A 139 8.82 0.48 18.37
N ASN A 140 9.56 -0.63 18.50
CA ASN A 140 10.88 -0.75 17.87
C ASN A 140 10.76 -0.92 16.34
N ASP A 141 11.90 -0.92 15.65
CA ASP A 141 11.96 -1.06 14.19
C ASP A 141 11.30 -2.36 13.69
N LYS A 142 11.42 -3.47 14.41
CA LYS A 142 10.79 -4.75 14.05
C LYS A 142 9.27 -4.69 14.17
N GLN A 143 8.75 -4.11 15.24
CA GLN A 143 7.30 -3.93 15.44
C GLN A 143 6.70 -2.99 14.38
N ILE A 144 7.42 -1.92 14.02
CA ILE A 144 6.97 -1.04 12.93
C ILE A 144 6.99 -1.79 11.60
N SER A 145 8.04 -2.58 11.34
CA SER A 145 8.13 -3.44 10.16
C SER A 145 6.94 -4.41 10.08
N GLU A 146 6.57 -5.02 11.20
CA GLU A 146 5.38 -5.87 11.29
C GLU A 146 4.09 -5.11 11.01
N PHE A 147 3.92 -3.88 11.52
CA PHE A 147 2.76 -3.06 11.20
C PHE A 147 2.69 -2.70 9.72
N LEU A 148 3.81 -2.33 9.10
CA LEU A 148 3.86 -2.01 7.68
C LEU A 148 3.51 -3.23 6.83
N THR A 149 4.20 -4.34 7.08
CA THR A 149 4.11 -5.55 6.24
C THR A 149 2.87 -6.39 6.55
N LEU A 150 2.56 -6.65 7.82
CA LEU A 150 1.48 -7.56 8.21
C LEU A 150 0.11 -6.86 8.28
N VAL A 151 0.07 -5.61 8.75
CA VAL A 151 -1.19 -4.90 9.06
C VAL A 151 -1.59 -3.99 7.90
N LEU A 152 -0.71 -3.08 7.49
CA LEU A 152 -0.97 -2.18 6.36
C LEU A 152 -0.82 -2.87 5.01
N LYS A 153 -0.18 -4.04 5.00
CA LYS A 153 0.09 -4.82 3.80
C LYS A 153 0.88 -3.98 2.80
N GLU A 154 1.91 -3.30 3.31
CA GLU A 154 2.80 -2.39 2.62
C GLU A 154 4.26 -2.85 2.76
N PRO A 155 5.17 -2.31 1.94
CA PRO A 155 6.62 -2.57 2.03
C PRO A 155 7.21 -2.30 3.42
N ASP A 156 8.33 -2.98 3.75
CA ASP A 156 9.18 -2.59 4.89
C ASP A 156 9.80 -1.18 4.67
N PHE A 157 10.60 -0.67 5.60
CA PHE A 157 11.26 0.64 5.52
C PHE A 157 11.98 0.89 4.18
N ASP A 158 11.74 2.07 3.59
CA ASP A 158 12.44 2.55 2.39
C ASP A 158 13.70 3.34 2.74
N PHE A 159 14.86 2.69 2.65
CA PHE A 159 16.17 3.30 2.93
C PHE A 159 16.67 4.28 1.87
N THR A 160 15.88 4.58 0.85
CA THR A 160 16.21 5.69 -0.05
C THR A 160 15.44 6.96 0.32
N SER A 161 14.39 6.82 1.14
CA SER A 161 13.68 7.92 1.76
C SER A 161 14.51 8.40 2.95
N PRO A 162 14.98 9.66 2.96
CA PRO A 162 15.73 10.19 4.09
C PRO A 162 14.94 10.11 5.39
N SER A 163 13.63 10.35 5.32
CA SER A 163 12.76 10.33 6.50
C SER A 163 12.58 8.93 7.06
N GLU A 164 12.29 7.93 6.21
CA GLU A 164 12.16 6.54 6.68
C GLU A 164 13.50 5.98 7.17
N THR A 165 14.61 6.36 6.54
CA THR A 165 15.96 6.01 7.01
C THR A 165 16.22 6.55 8.42
N ILE A 166 15.89 7.83 8.66
CA ILE A 166 15.99 8.46 9.98
C ILE A 166 15.05 7.79 10.99
N TYR A 167 13.80 7.53 10.60
CA TYR A 167 12.83 6.86 11.47
C TYR A 167 13.30 5.46 11.85
N TRP A 168 13.80 4.67 10.91
CA TRP A 168 14.36 3.37 11.18
C TRP A 168 15.55 3.47 12.15
N HIS A 169 16.52 4.34 11.89
CA HIS A 169 17.68 4.54 12.76
C HIS A 169 17.25 4.90 14.19
N CYS A 170 16.30 5.84 14.33
CA CYS A 170 15.81 6.26 15.63
C CYS A 170 15.14 5.12 16.36
N ARG A 171 14.29 4.34 15.71
CA ARG A 171 13.56 3.24 16.37
C ARG A 171 14.44 2.02 16.65
N TYR A 172 15.46 1.79 15.83
CA TYR A 172 16.50 0.79 16.10
C TYR A 172 17.34 1.15 17.34
N ASN A 173 17.63 2.45 17.54
CA ASN A 173 18.46 2.95 18.65
C ASN A 173 17.65 3.46 19.87
N GLY A 174 16.32 3.31 19.87
CA GLY A 174 15.47 3.79 20.97
C GLY A 174 15.39 5.32 21.12
N LYS A 175 15.62 6.07 20.03
CA LYS A 175 15.53 7.53 20.01
C LYS A 175 14.08 8.01 19.90
N SER A 176 13.84 9.19 20.47
CA SER A 176 12.55 9.86 20.54
C SER A 176 12.08 10.45 19.20
N TRP A 177 10.79 10.82 19.14
CA TRP A 177 10.25 11.57 18.01
C TRP A 177 10.95 12.91 17.81
N MET A 178 11.26 13.63 18.89
CA MET A 178 11.97 14.91 18.83
C MET A 178 13.37 14.78 18.24
N GLU A 179 14.10 13.70 18.55
CA GLU A 179 15.40 13.43 17.93
C GLU A 179 15.27 13.12 16.45
N ALA A 180 14.26 12.36 16.04
CA ALA A 180 13.98 12.13 14.62
C ALA A 180 13.69 13.46 13.89
N GLN A 181 12.92 14.37 14.49
CA GLN A 181 12.65 15.69 13.92
C GLN A 181 13.93 16.54 13.79
N LYS A 182 14.83 16.49 14.79
CA LYS A 182 16.13 17.19 14.71
C LYS A 182 17.02 16.64 13.59
N LEU A 183 17.05 15.33 13.40
CA LEU A 183 17.81 14.70 12.32
C LEU A 183 17.23 15.05 10.95
N LEU A 184 15.90 15.11 10.83
CA LEU A 184 15.22 15.57 9.61
C LEU A 184 15.58 17.02 9.29
N GLU A 185 15.50 17.91 10.28
CA GLU A 185 15.87 19.31 10.12
C GLU A 185 17.36 19.48 9.76
N ALA A 186 18.25 18.69 10.38
CA ALA A 186 19.67 18.68 10.05
C ALA A 186 19.92 18.21 8.60
N TYR A 187 19.23 17.16 8.15
CA TYR A 187 19.30 16.69 6.77
C TYR A 187 18.77 17.73 5.78
N GLU A 188 17.67 18.42 6.10
CA GLU A 188 17.11 19.47 5.26
C GLU A 188 18.09 20.65 5.11
N ASN A 189 18.71 21.07 6.21
CA ASN A 189 19.66 22.18 6.26
C ASN A 189 21.10 21.83 5.80
N GLN A 190 21.38 20.57 5.50
CA GLN A 190 22.70 20.14 5.05
C GLN A 190 23.08 20.83 3.73
N ALA A 191 24.27 21.42 3.69
CA ALA A 191 24.81 22.06 2.49
C ALA A 191 25.01 21.06 1.35
N GLU A 192 24.77 21.51 0.12
CA GLU A 192 25.09 20.74 -1.08
C GLU A 192 26.60 20.76 -1.32
N ASP A 193 27.19 19.58 -1.45
CA ASP A 193 28.56 19.33 -1.89
C ASP A 193 28.52 18.58 -3.23
N PRO A 194 28.62 19.31 -4.36
CA PRO A 194 28.54 18.73 -5.69
C PRO A 194 29.79 17.90 -6.07
N SER A 195 30.81 17.80 -5.22
CA SER A 195 32.00 16.98 -5.46
C SER A 195 31.76 15.49 -5.17
N ILE A 196 30.75 15.17 -4.36
CA ILE A 196 30.41 13.79 -4.04
C ILE A 196 29.84 13.07 -5.28
N ARG A 197 30.32 11.84 -5.48
CA ARG A 197 29.95 10.95 -6.59
C ARG A 197 29.71 9.55 -6.06
N GLU A 198 28.93 8.78 -6.82
CA GLU A 198 28.73 7.36 -6.58
C GLU A 198 30.08 6.63 -6.58
N ASN A 199 30.29 5.77 -5.59
CA ASN A 199 31.53 5.02 -5.40
C ASN A 199 31.21 3.65 -4.78
N HIS A 200 32.24 2.81 -4.59
CA HIS A 200 32.07 1.49 -3.99
C HIS A 200 31.47 1.52 -2.58
N MET A 201 31.70 2.59 -1.80
CA MET A 201 31.10 2.74 -0.48
C MET A 201 29.58 2.94 -0.59
N TRP A 202 29.13 3.81 -1.50
CA TRP A 202 27.71 4.01 -1.77
C TRP A 202 27.04 2.72 -2.24
N GLN A 203 27.66 1.97 -3.15
CA GLN A 203 27.14 0.67 -3.62
C GLN A 203 27.00 -0.34 -2.46
N ALA A 204 28.02 -0.46 -1.60
CA ALA A 204 27.97 -1.35 -0.45
C ALA A 204 26.84 -0.94 0.53
N MET A 205 26.68 0.37 0.75
CA MET A 205 25.61 0.93 1.57
C MET A 205 24.21 0.64 1.03
N GLN A 206 24.02 0.64 -0.30
CA GLN A 206 22.74 0.30 -0.91
C GLN A 206 22.40 -1.20 -0.80
N ASN A 207 23.41 -2.07 -0.79
CA ASN A 207 23.21 -3.52 -0.71
C ASN A 207 22.78 -3.99 0.69
N ASP A 208 23.26 -3.34 1.76
CA ASP A 208 22.86 -3.64 3.14
C ASP A 208 22.72 -2.35 3.97
N PRO A 209 21.68 -1.53 3.74
CA PRO A 209 21.55 -0.23 4.38
C PRO A 209 21.41 -0.34 5.89
N LYS A 210 20.71 -1.36 6.41
CA LYS A 210 20.49 -1.58 7.85
C LYS A 210 21.81 -1.74 8.60
N MET A 211 22.81 -2.41 8.00
CA MET A 211 24.14 -2.53 8.60
C MET A 211 24.79 -1.17 8.83
N TYR A 212 24.74 -0.28 7.85
CA TYR A 212 25.42 1.02 7.92
C TYR A 212 24.66 2.05 8.73
N VAL A 213 23.35 2.18 8.52
CA VAL A 213 22.54 3.23 9.16
C VAL A 213 22.17 2.90 10.60
N SER A 214 22.66 1.78 11.15
CA SER A 214 22.46 1.43 12.56
C SER A 214 23.26 2.32 13.52
N SER A 215 24.40 2.88 13.08
CA SER A 215 25.22 3.81 13.87
C SER A 215 24.99 5.27 13.48
N GLU A 216 25.35 6.21 14.35
CA GLU A 216 25.21 7.65 14.07
C GLU A 216 26.12 8.10 12.91
N GLU A 217 27.39 7.70 12.94
CA GLU A 217 28.36 8.02 11.88
C GLU A 217 27.93 7.42 10.53
N GLY A 218 27.45 6.18 10.55
CA GLY A 218 26.96 5.51 9.35
C GLY A 218 25.70 6.16 8.79
N LEU A 219 24.75 6.55 9.65
CA LEU A 219 23.58 7.33 9.25
C LEU A 219 24.00 8.66 8.63
N GLU A 220 24.85 9.45 9.28
CA GLU A 220 25.29 10.75 8.79
C GLU A 220 25.90 10.62 7.38
N LYS A 221 26.81 9.66 7.19
CA LYS A 221 27.44 9.41 5.89
C LYS A 221 26.43 8.95 4.83
N TYR A 222 25.48 8.10 5.21
CA TYR A 222 24.45 7.59 4.30
C TYR A 222 23.48 8.70 3.87
N LEU A 223 22.98 9.51 4.81
CA LEU A 223 22.16 10.68 4.55
C LEU A 223 22.91 11.72 3.71
N HIS A 224 24.22 11.88 3.96
CA HIS A 224 25.06 12.73 3.14
C HIS A 224 25.06 12.26 1.67
N TYR A 225 25.24 10.95 1.42
CA TYR A 225 25.12 10.40 0.06
C TYR A 225 23.71 10.62 -0.53
N LEU A 226 22.64 10.36 0.21
CA LEU A 226 21.27 10.58 -0.28
C LEU A 226 21.05 12.03 -0.75
N LYS A 227 21.54 13.00 0.03
CA LYS A 227 21.45 14.44 -0.28
C LYS A 227 22.26 14.79 -1.53
N GLN A 228 23.56 14.45 -1.54
CA GLN A 228 24.47 14.92 -2.58
C GLN A 228 24.26 14.23 -3.93
N LEU A 229 23.86 12.95 -3.90
CA LEU A 229 23.51 12.24 -5.12
C LEU A 229 22.10 12.59 -5.61
N GLY A 230 21.36 13.42 -4.84
CA GLY A 230 20.01 13.84 -5.16
C GLY A 230 19.04 12.68 -5.31
N VAL A 231 19.20 11.61 -4.53
CA VAL A 231 18.50 10.32 -4.74
C VAL A 231 16.98 10.51 -4.75
N ALA A 232 16.43 11.29 -3.80
CA ALA A 232 15.00 11.58 -3.76
C ALA A 232 14.51 12.34 -5.02
N LYS A 233 15.28 13.32 -5.49
CA LYS A 233 14.96 14.10 -6.70
C LYS A 233 15.11 13.24 -7.97
N LYS A 234 16.15 12.41 -8.03
CA LYS A 234 16.35 11.44 -9.11
C LYS A 234 15.19 10.45 -9.16
N ARG A 235 14.72 9.94 -8.02
CA ARG A 235 13.55 9.05 -7.95
C ARG A 235 12.27 9.69 -8.46
N GLU A 236 11.98 10.93 -8.07
CA GLU A 236 10.79 11.63 -8.59
C GLU A 236 10.85 11.79 -10.12
N THR A 237 12.02 12.17 -10.65
CA THR A 237 12.26 12.24 -12.09
C THR A 237 12.16 10.86 -12.76
N GLN A 238 12.76 9.83 -12.19
CA GLN A 238 12.75 8.46 -12.72
C GLN A 238 11.35 7.86 -12.72
N ALA A 239 10.60 7.97 -11.62
CA ALA A 239 9.20 7.54 -11.56
C ALA A 239 8.37 8.24 -12.64
N ARG A 240 8.61 9.53 -12.87
CA ARG A 240 7.97 10.29 -13.94
C ARG A 240 8.34 9.78 -15.32
N GLU A 241 9.62 9.52 -15.58
CA GLU A 241 10.10 8.95 -16.85
C GLU A 241 9.49 7.57 -17.12
N VAL A 242 9.48 6.69 -16.12
CA VAL A 242 8.84 5.37 -16.19
C VAL A 242 7.34 5.50 -16.46
N PHE A 243 6.64 6.36 -15.70
CA PHE A 243 5.21 6.61 -15.92
C PHE A 243 4.94 7.12 -17.34
N MET A 244 5.69 8.10 -17.84
CA MET A 244 5.47 8.66 -19.17
C MET A 244 5.70 7.63 -20.27
N ARG A 245 6.73 6.77 -20.12
CA ARG A 245 7.02 5.66 -21.05
C ARG A 245 5.87 4.65 -21.07
N LEU A 246 5.40 4.24 -19.89
CA LEU A 246 4.26 3.32 -19.76
C LEU A 246 2.97 3.96 -20.27
N TYR A 247 2.75 5.24 -20.01
CA TYR A 247 1.58 5.98 -20.45
C TYR A 247 1.53 6.06 -21.98
N GLU A 248 2.65 6.39 -22.64
CA GLU A 248 2.74 6.40 -24.10
C GLU A 248 2.53 4.99 -24.69
N ARG A 249 3.10 3.95 -24.07
CA ARG A 249 2.87 2.55 -24.48
C ARG A 249 1.39 2.16 -24.36
N ALA A 250 0.75 2.53 -23.24
CA ALA A 250 -0.67 2.30 -23.02
C ALA A 250 -1.53 3.07 -24.04
N GLN A 251 -1.19 4.32 -24.38
CA GLN A 251 -1.90 5.09 -25.42
C GLN A 251 -1.88 4.35 -26.77
N LYS A 252 -0.71 3.84 -27.19
CA LYS A 252 -0.56 3.08 -28.43
C LYS A 252 -1.44 1.83 -28.44
N LEU A 253 -1.42 1.06 -27.36
CA LEU A 253 -2.22 -0.16 -27.24
C LEU A 253 -3.72 0.14 -27.18
N CYS A 254 -4.14 1.18 -26.46
CA CYS A 254 -5.53 1.63 -26.40
C CYS A 254 -6.06 2.06 -27.79
N ALA A 255 -5.28 2.82 -28.55
CA ALA A 255 -5.64 3.21 -29.91
C ALA A 255 -5.82 1.98 -30.81
N LYS A 256 -4.86 1.05 -30.78
CA LYS A 256 -4.94 -0.21 -31.53
C LYS A 256 -6.18 -1.01 -31.14
N HIS A 257 -6.47 -1.12 -29.84
CA HIS A 257 -7.63 -1.84 -29.33
C HIS A 257 -8.95 -1.21 -29.79
N LEU A 258 -9.15 0.10 -29.59
CA LEU A 258 -10.38 0.79 -29.98
C LEU A 258 -10.61 0.75 -31.49
N ASN A 259 -9.56 0.85 -32.31
CA ASN A 259 -9.68 0.76 -33.77
C ASN A 259 -10.10 -0.64 -34.27
N ARG A 260 -9.98 -1.70 -33.45
CA ARG A 260 -10.52 -3.03 -33.79
C ARG A 260 -12.03 -3.13 -33.59
N TYR A 261 -12.62 -2.19 -32.85
CA TYR A 261 -14.04 -2.15 -32.54
C TYR A 261 -14.63 -0.82 -33.03
N PRO A 262 -14.86 -0.65 -34.36
CA PRO A 262 -15.34 0.61 -34.94
C PRO A 262 -16.60 1.15 -34.28
N ASP A 263 -17.49 0.26 -33.82
CA ASP A 263 -18.74 0.61 -33.13
C ASP A 263 -18.51 1.42 -31.84
N LEU A 264 -17.33 1.29 -31.20
CA LEU A 264 -16.96 2.02 -29.98
C LEU A 264 -16.39 3.42 -30.26
N ILE A 265 -16.08 3.74 -31.52
CA ILE A 265 -15.41 5.00 -31.92
C ILE A 265 -16.21 5.82 -32.93
N GLU A 266 -17.28 5.29 -33.50
CA GLU A 266 -18.15 6.00 -34.41
C GLU A 266 -18.84 7.22 -33.74
N LYS A 267 -18.71 8.37 -34.40
CA LYS A 267 -19.51 9.57 -34.12
C LYS A 267 -20.17 10.03 -35.41
N ASP A 268 -21.48 10.24 -35.36
CA ASP A 268 -22.27 10.81 -36.46
C ASP A 268 -22.09 10.09 -37.82
N GLY A 269 -21.92 8.76 -37.80
CA GLY A 269 -21.80 7.93 -38.99
C GLY A 269 -20.47 8.04 -39.74
N LYS A 270 -19.43 8.64 -39.12
CA LYS A 270 -18.06 8.63 -39.65
C LYS A 270 -17.16 7.79 -38.77
N GLN A 271 -16.55 6.75 -39.35
CA GLN A 271 -15.44 6.03 -38.73
C GLN A 271 -14.21 6.94 -38.73
N ALA A 272 -13.79 7.35 -37.54
CA ALA A 272 -12.54 8.06 -37.33
C ALA A 272 -11.53 7.07 -36.76
N GLU A 273 -10.53 6.66 -37.54
CA GLU A 273 -9.38 5.92 -37.02
C GLU A 273 -8.70 6.78 -35.94
N LEU A 274 -8.65 6.27 -34.71
CA LEU A 274 -8.04 6.98 -33.59
C LEU A 274 -6.52 6.88 -33.67
N LYS A 275 -5.86 8.01 -33.49
CA LYS A 275 -4.41 8.07 -33.31
C LYS A 275 -4.04 8.01 -31.84
N VAL A 276 -2.75 7.86 -31.56
CA VAL A 276 -2.22 7.82 -30.20
C VAL A 276 -2.55 9.11 -29.44
N GLU A 277 -2.49 10.25 -30.12
CA GLU A 277 -2.77 11.58 -29.55
C GLU A 277 -4.25 11.76 -29.17
N ASP A 278 -5.15 10.96 -29.76
CA ASP A 278 -6.58 10.98 -29.46
C ASP A 278 -6.92 10.19 -28.18
N ILE A 279 -5.96 9.42 -27.64
CA ILE A 279 -6.12 8.65 -26.40
C ILE A 279 -5.81 9.54 -25.20
N ASN A 280 -6.87 10.16 -24.69
CA ASN A 280 -6.81 10.96 -23.45
C ASN A 280 -7.09 10.10 -22.19
N PRO A 281 -6.86 10.64 -20.99
CA PRO A 281 -7.12 9.92 -19.73
C PRO A 281 -8.54 9.37 -19.57
N SER A 282 -9.55 10.03 -20.16
CA SER A 282 -10.93 9.54 -20.11
C SER A 282 -11.12 8.28 -20.96
N ARG A 283 -10.46 8.18 -22.12
CA ARG A 283 -10.50 6.96 -22.96
C ARG A 283 -9.78 5.79 -22.30
N MET A 284 -8.66 6.04 -21.63
CA MET A 284 -7.99 5.00 -20.85
C MET A 284 -8.89 4.50 -19.71
N GLU A 285 -9.50 5.43 -18.96
CA GLU A 285 -10.43 5.07 -17.87
C GLU A 285 -11.61 4.25 -18.41
N SER A 286 -12.18 4.58 -19.57
CA SER A 286 -13.29 3.81 -20.14
C SER A 286 -12.91 2.39 -20.57
N ILE A 287 -11.64 2.14 -20.94
CA ILE A 287 -11.16 0.80 -21.26
C ILE A 287 -10.93 0.01 -19.96
N LEU A 288 -10.21 0.60 -19.00
CA LEU A 288 -9.91 -0.04 -17.70
C LEU A 288 -11.15 -0.43 -16.90
N TYR A 289 -12.19 0.39 -16.96
CA TYR A 289 -13.41 0.25 -16.16
C TYR A 289 -14.63 0.07 -17.07
N SER A 290 -14.46 -0.61 -18.21
CA SER A 290 -15.56 -0.96 -19.10
C SER A 290 -16.64 -1.73 -18.33
N GLY A 291 -17.92 -1.41 -18.51
CA GLY A 291 -19.01 -2.04 -17.77
C GLY A 291 -19.22 -1.52 -16.33
N VAL A 292 -18.27 -0.77 -15.76
CA VAL A 292 -18.44 -0.19 -14.42
C VAL A 292 -19.39 1.01 -14.46
N ALA A 293 -20.38 1.01 -13.58
CA ALA A 293 -21.38 2.07 -13.49
C ALA A 293 -20.77 3.47 -13.21
N VAL A 294 -21.35 4.47 -13.86
CA VAL A 294 -21.00 5.89 -13.72
C VAL A 294 -22.19 6.70 -13.21
N THR A 295 -21.92 7.81 -12.52
CA THR A 295 -22.91 8.82 -12.16
C THR A 295 -23.42 9.56 -13.40
N ASP A 296 -24.51 10.32 -13.27
CA ASP A 296 -25.06 11.16 -14.37
C ASP A 296 -24.04 12.12 -14.99
N ASN A 297 -23.04 12.54 -14.20
CA ASN A 297 -21.94 13.39 -14.64
C ASN A 297 -20.78 12.61 -15.30
N GLY A 298 -20.97 11.31 -15.52
CA GLY A 298 -19.99 10.40 -16.11
C GLY A 298 -18.82 10.03 -15.20
N ASN A 299 -18.89 10.31 -13.89
CA ASN A 299 -17.83 9.89 -12.95
C ASN A 299 -18.09 8.46 -12.46
N LEU A 300 -17.05 7.62 -12.37
CA LEU A 300 -17.15 6.29 -11.76
C LEU A 300 -17.81 6.38 -10.37
N MET A 301 -18.78 5.51 -10.10
CA MET A 301 -19.50 5.47 -8.82
C MET A 301 -18.53 5.24 -7.63
N SER A 302 -19.04 5.40 -6.39
CA SER A 302 -18.29 5.10 -5.16
C SER A 302 -18.56 3.68 -4.66
N PHE A 303 -17.51 2.93 -4.35
CA PHE A 303 -17.60 1.52 -3.93
C PHE A 303 -18.36 1.33 -2.61
N ALA A 304 -18.92 0.12 -2.43
CA ALA A 304 -19.56 -0.35 -1.21
C ALA A 304 -18.65 -1.30 -0.42
N LYS A 305 -18.30 -2.49 -0.97
CA LYS A 305 -17.62 -3.58 -0.22
C LYS A 305 -16.09 -3.52 -0.21
N LEU A 306 -15.41 -3.33 -1.34
CA LEU A 306 -13.93 -3.18 -1.38
C LEU A 306 -13.43 -1.74 -1.16
N LYS A 307 -14.32 -0.84 -0.77
CA LYS A 307 -14.07 0.61 -0.68
C LYS A 307 -12.83 0.94 0.13
N GLU A 308 -12.64 0.32 1.29
CA GLU A 308 -11.56 0.70 2.20
C GLU A 308 -10.18 0.30 1.69
N GLN A 309 -10.11 -0.78 0.91
CA GLN A 309 -8.86 -1.31 0.40
C GLN A 309 -8.45 -0.65 -0.93
N PHE A 310 -9.42 -0.19 -1.73
CA PHE A 310 -9.23 0.21 -3.13
C PHE A 310 -9.40 1.73 -3.36
N LYS A 311 -10.08 2.47 -2.46
CA LYS A 311 -10.52 3.86 -2.69
C LYS A 311 -9.41 4.85 -3.08
N SER A 312 -8.19 4.69 -2.58
CA SER A 312 -7.06 5.56 -2.93
C SER A 312 -6.18 5.02 -4.05
N LYS A 313 -6.43 3.79 -4.53
CA LYS A 313 -5.54 3.06 -5.45
C LYS A 313 -6.04 3.07 -6.90
N ARG A 314 -7.23 3.64 -7.15
CA ARG A 314 -7.87 3.70 -8.47
C ARG A 314 -7.16 4.68 -9.40
N LEU A 315 -6.72 4.17 -10.57
CA LEU A 315 -6.17 4.97 -11.67
C LEU A 315 -7.29 5.65 -12.50
N SER A 316 -7.98 6.60 -11.88
CA SER A 316 -9.05 7.39 -12.54
C SER A 316 -8.51 8.45 -13.51
N ARG A 317 -9.37 8.97 -14.40
CA ARG A 317 -9.06 10.12 -15.27
C ARG A 317 -8.54 11.32 -14.48
N ALA A 318 -9.09 11.55 -13.28
CA ALA A 318 -8.70 12.65 -12.40
C ALA A 318 -7.32 12.39 -11.78
N ARG A 319 -7.00 11.13 -11.46
CA ARG A 319 -5.67 10.72 -10.98
C ARG A 319 -4.63 10.90 -12.10
N ILE A 320 -4.88 10.36 -13.29
CA ILE A 320 -3.99 10.48 -14.45
C ILE A 320 -3.74 11.96 -14.80
N ASN A 321 -4.79 12.78 -14.92
CA ASN A 321 -4.65 14.22 -15.17
C ASN A 321 -3.83 14.91 -14.07
N GLY A 322 -4.02 14.51 -12.81
CA GLY A 322 -3.23 14.99 -11.69
C GLY A 322 -1.75 14.68 -11.83
N ILE A 323 -1.40 13.44 -12.18
CA ILE A 323 -0.01 13.00 -12.42
C ILE A 323 0.60 13.77 -13.59
N LEU A 324 -0.11 13.87 -14.71
CA LEU A 324 0.33 14.66 -15.87
C LEU A 324 0.60 16.11 -15.47
N GLY A 325 -0.25 16.68 -14.61
CA GLY A 325 -0.13 18.01 -14.01
C GLY A 325 0.90 18.16 -12.88
N GLY A 326 1.69 17.12 -12.56
CA GLY A 326 2.79 17.21 -11.59
C GLY A 326 2.50 16.65 -10.20
N LYS A 327 1.38 15.94 -9.98
CA LYS A 327 1.20 15.20 -8.73
C LYS A 327 2.20 14.05 -8.63
N PRO A 328 2.67 13.71 -7.41
CA PRO A 328 3.52 12.55 -7.18
C PRO A 328 2.87 11.25 -7.65
N ILE A 329 3.68 10.37 -8.23
CA ILE A 329 3.26 9.06 -8.71
C ILE A 329 3.31 8.07 -7.55
N GLU A 330 2.27 7.26 -7.42
CA GLU A 330 2.16 6.18 -6.44
C GLU A 330 2.36 4.84 -7.15
N ARG A 331 2.88 3.82 -6.45
CA ARG A 331 3.11 2.48 -7.02
C ARG A 331 1.88 1.87 -7.69
N PHE A 332 0.70 2.12 -7.13
CA PHE A 332 -0.56 1.60 -7.67
C PHE A 332 -0.89 2.21 -9.04
N ASP A 333 -0.42 3.42 -9.34
CA ASP A 333 -0.57 4.01 -10.68
C ASP A 333 0.21 3.19 -11.71
N LEU A 334 1.47 2.85 -11.40
CA LEU A 334 2.33 2.06 -12.29
C LEU A 334 1.80 0.64 -12.45
N ILE A 335 1.47 -0.04 -11.34
CA ILE A 335 0.94 -1.41 -11.36
C ILE A 335 -0.32 -1.51 -12.22
N THR A 336 -1.26 -0.56 -12.09
CA THR A 336 -2.50 -0.57 -12.87
C THR A 336 -2.24 -0.26 -14.35
N LEU A 337 -1.29 0.61 -14.65
CA LEU A 337 -0.92 0.97 -16.03
C LEU A 337 -0.17 -0.17 -16.74
N ILE A 338 0.70 -0.89 -16.03
CA ILE A 338 1.37 -2.10 -16.53
C ILE A 338 0.34 -3.20 -16.78
N PHE A 339 -0.61 -3.37 -15.86
CA PHE A 339 -1.74 -4.28 -16.07
C PHE A 339 -2.52 -3.95 -17.35
N LEU A 340 -2.88 -2.68 -17.59
CA LEU A 340 -3.57 -2.26 -18.82
C LEU A 340 -2.76 -2.61 -20.07
N ILE A 341 -1.45 -2.46 -20.03
CA ILE A 341 -0.56 -2.85 -21.13
C ILE A 341 -0.66 -4.36 -21.37
N TYR A 342 -0.55 -5.18 -20.32
CA TYR A 342 -0.68 -6.64 -20.43
C TYR A 342 -2.05 -7.07 -20.97
N ALA A 343 -3.11 -6.38 -20.56
CA ALA A 343 -4.47 -6.70 -20.96
C ALA A 343 -4.79 -6.30 -22.42
N LEU A 344 -3.96 -5.48 -23.06
CA LEU A 344 -4.15 -5.02 -24.45
C LEU A 344 -3.09 -5.55 -25.42
N ASP A 345 -1.99 -6.08 -24.93
CA ASP A 345 -0.87 -6.58 -25.72
C ASP A 345 -1.11 -8.03 -26.16
N GLU A 346 -1.34 -8.23 -27.47
CA GLU A 346 -1.62 -9.55 -28.06
C GLU A 346 -0.52 -10.56 -27.76
N GLU A 347 0.75 -10.16 -27.75
CA GLU A 347 1.86 -11.08 -27.47
C GLU A 347 1.74 -11.62 -26.05
N LYS A 348 1.43 -10.74 -25.08
CA LYS A 348 1.22 -11.12 -23.68
C LYS A 348 0.00 -12.02 -23.54
N LEU A 349 -1.10 -11.71 -24.22
CA LEU A 349 -2.34 -12.49 -24.17
C LEU A 349 -2.23 -13.89 -24.79
N THR A 350 -1.31 -14.11 -25.73
CA THR A 350 -1.07 -15.45 -26.31
C THR A 350 -0.28 -16.40 -25.39
N LYS A 351 0.29 -15.90 -24.30
CA LYS A 351 1.04 -16.72 -23.33
C LYS A 351 0.09 -17.51 -22.44
N SER A 352 0.56 -18.65 -21.92
CA SER A 352 -0.17 -19.37 -20.87
C SER A 352 -0.26 -18.50 -19.61
N ALA A 353 -1.31 -18.70 -18.80
CA ALA A 353 -1.51 -17.92 -17.57
C ALA A 353 -0.28 -17.94 -16.64
N PRO A 354 0.39 -19.09 -16.37
CA PRO A 354 1.61 -19.11 -15.55
C PRO A 354 2.78 -18.33 -16.16
N ALA A 355 2.99 -18.43 -17.48
CA ALA A 355 4.08 -17.72 -18.15
C ALA A 355 3.84 -16.20 -18.16
N ARG A 356 2.60 -15.78 -18.44
CA ARG A 356 2.17 -14.39 -18.40
C ARG A 356 2.28 -13.80 -16.99
N PHE A 357 1.93 -14.56 -15.96
CA PHE A 357 2.04 -14.15 -14.57
C PHE A 357 3.49 -13.94 -14.14
N ASN A 358 4.37 -14.90 -14.38
CA ASN A 358 5.78 -14.77 -14.01
C ASN A 358 6.44 -13.58 -14.71
N GLU A 359 6.19 -13.43 -16.01
CA GLU A 359 6.69 -12.28 -16.76
C GLU A 359 6.12 -10.96 -16.26
N PHE A 360 4.83 -10.91 -15.90
CA PHE A 360 4.21 -9.74 -15.30
C PHE A 360 4.89 -9.36 -13.99
N VAL A 361 5.16 -10.34 -13.12
CA VAL A 361 5.82 -10.10 -11.83
C VAL A 361 7.24 -9.56 -12.05
N ASP A 362 8.03 -10.22 -12.90
CA ASP A 362 9.41 -9.82 -13.19
C ASP A 362 9.47 -8.42 -13.82
N GLU A 363 8.71 -8.17 -14.89
CA GLU A 363 8.71 -6.86 -15.56
C GLU A 363 8.15 -5.75 -14.66
N THR A 364 7.14 -6.05 -13.85
CA THR A 364 6.58 -5.05 -12.92
C THR A 364 7.59 -4.72 -11.83
N ASN A 365 8.29 -5.71 -11.29
CA ASN A 365 9.34 -5.49 -10.29
C ASN A 365 10.49 -4.66 -10.87
N ASP A 366 10.97 -4.99 -12.08
CA ASP A 366 12.01 -4.21 -12.76
C ASP A 366 11.58 -2.74 -12.95
N LEU A 367 10.35 -2.50 -13.41
CA LEU A 367 9.80 -1.15 -13.62
C LEU A 367 9.57 -0.40 -12.30
N LEU A 368 9.14 -1.09 -11.25
CA LEU A 368 8.99 -0.50 -9.92
C LEU A 368 10.37 -0.10 -9.37
N ILE A 369 11.36 -0.99 -9.45
CA ILE A 369 12.74 -0.71 -9.02
C ILE A 369 13.32 0.47 -9.83
N GLU A 370 13.11 0.49 -11.15
CA GLU A 370 13.50 1.62 -12.02
C GLU A 370 12.84 2.93 -11.59
N ALA A 371 11.56 2.88 -11.21
CA ALA A 371 10.81 4.03 -10.68
C ALA A 371 11.19 4.40 -9.23
N GLY A 372 12.16 3.72 -8.62
CA GLY A 372 12.50 3.93 -7.22
C GLY A 372 11.35 3.53 -6.29
N MET A 373 10.75 2.37 -6.55
CA MET A 373 9.72 1.76 -5.73
C MET A 373 10.15 0.33 -5.44
N ILE A 374 9.66 -0.25 -4.35
CA ILE A 374 9.97 -1.66 -4.08
C ILE A 374 9.09 -2.59 -4.92
N GLU A 375 9.51 -3.84 -5.01
CA GLU A 375 8.82 -4.93 -5.70
C GLU A 375 7.36 -5.13 -5.26
N LEU A 376 6.61 -5.89 -6.05
CA LEU A 376 5.24 -6.30 -5.78
C LEU A 376 5.12 -6.97 -4.43
N TYR A 377 3.99 -6.71 -3.76
CA TYR A 377 3.69 -7.23 -2.44
C TYR A 377 2.34 -7.97 -2.45
N PRO A 378 2.34 -9.30 -2.67
CA PRO A 378 1.12 -10.08 -2.90
C PRO A 378 0.11 -10.15 -1.76
N VAL A 379 0.49 -9.75 -0.56
CA VAL A 379 -0.46 -9.65 0.56
C VAL A 379 -1.17 -8.30 0.60
N ASN A 380 -0.81 -7.32 -0.24
CA ASN A 380 -1.63 -6.13 -0.45
C ASN A 380 -2.88 -6.50 -1.25
N PRO A 381 -4.11 -6.20 -0.79
CA PRO A 381 -5.32 -6.67 -1.49
C PRO A 381 -5.47 -6.14 -2.91
N TYR A 382 -4.94 -4.94 -3.19
CA TYR A 382 -5.01 -4.35 -4.53
C TYR A 382 -3.98 -4.97 -5.48
N GLU A 383 -2.77 -5.22 -5.01
CA GLU A 383 -1.74 -5.88 -5.83
C GLU A 383 -2.09 -7.34 -6.05
N ALA A 384 -2.60 -8.02 -5.02
CA ALA A 384 -3.17 -9.36 -5.12
C ALA A 384 -4.26 -9.42 -6.20
N PHE A 385 -5.21 -8.48 -6.16
CA PHE A 385 -6.27 -8.34 -7.15
C PHE A 385 -5.71 -8.20 -8.58
N VAL A 386 -4.79 -7.25 -8.81
CA VAL A 386 -4.20 -7.04 -10.14
C VAL A 386 -3.47 -8.30 -10.62
N MET A 387 -2.67 -8.92 -9.76
CA MET A 387 -1.94 -10.15 -10.08
C MET A 387 -2.88 -11.33 -10.39
N MET A 388 -4.00 -11.43 -9.67
CA MET A 388 -5.04 -12.42 -9.93
C MET A 388 -5.74 -12.19 -11.28
N CYS A 389 -5.98 -10.94 -11.67
CA CYS A 389 -6.52 -10.66 -13.01
C CYS A 389 -5.57 -11.12 -14.12
N VAL A 390 -4.25 -11.05 -13.91
CA VAL A 390 -3.25 -11.48 -14.92
C VAL A 390 -3.32 -12.99 -15.24
N VAL A 391 -3.91 -13.83 -14.37
CA VAL A 391 -4.09 -15.27 -14.64
C VAL A 391 -5.48 -15.64 -15.19
N SER A 392 -6.39 -14.67 -15.32
CA SER A 392 -7.73 -14.87 -15.89
C SER A 392 -7.72 -15.08 -17.40
N GLU A 393 -8.82 -15.58 -17.96
CA GLU A 393 -8.97 -15.74 -19.42
C GLU A 393 -9.08 -14.38 -20.12
N ASP A 394 -9.98 -13.52 -19.64
CA ASP A 394 -10.10 -12.13 -20.08
C ASP A 394 -9.70 -11.18 -18.95
N LEU A 395 -8.52 -10.57 -19.10
CA LEU A 395 -7.94 -9.68 -18.09
C LEU A 395 -8.82 -8.46 -17.83
N LEU A 396 -9.29 -7.77 -18.88
CA LEU A 396 -10.03 -6.52 -18.73
C LEU A 396 -11.42 -6.77 -18.15
N ASP A 397 -12.13 -7.75 -18.67
CA ASP A 397 -13.48 -8.06 -18.21
C ASP A 397 -13.44 -8.57 -16.77
N THR A 398 -12.46 -9.42 -16.41
CA THR A 398 -12.29 -9.87 -15.04
C THR A 398 -11.95 -8.72 -14.10
N PHE A 399 -11.03 -7.83 -14.50
CA PHE A 399 -10.67 -6.66 -13.69
C PHE A 399 -11.89 -5.75 -13.47
N ALA A 400 -12.61 -5.42 -14.53
CA ALA A 400 -13.78 -4.56 -14.45
C ALA A 400 -14.95 -5.21 -13.70
N GLY A 401 -15.17 -6.52 -13.87
CA GLY A 401 -16.21 -7.29 -13.19
C GLY A 401 -15.99 -7.34 -11.67
N VAL A 402 -14.74 -7.47 -11.19
CA VAL A 402 -14.44 -7.37 -9.75
C VAL A 402 -14.72 -5.95 -9.23
N TRP A 403 -14.43 -4.92 -10.03
CA TRP A 403 -14.81 -3.56 -9.70
C TRP A 403 -16.34 -3.41 -9.65
N GLU A 404 -17.07 -3.92 -10.63
CA GLU A 404 -18.54 -3.89 -10.69
C GLU A 404 -19.17 -4.55 -9.45
N LYS A 405 -18.76 -5.76 -9.09
CA LYS A 405 -19.22 -6.47 -7.88
C LYS A 405 -18.86 -5.75 -6.57
N SER A 406 -17.88 -4.85 -6.61
CA SER A 406 -17.54 -4.00 -5.46
C SER A 406 -18.51 -2.82 -5.28
N TYR A 407 -19.37 -2.56 -6.27
CA TYR A 407 -20.45 -1.57 -6.23
C TYR A 407 -21.79 -2.14 -5.80
N ASP A 408 -22.00 -3.45 -5.97
CA ASP A 408 -23.26 -4.10 -5.57
C ASP A 408 -23.39 -4.17 -4.05
N GLU A 409 -24.35 -3.40 -3.52
CA GLU A 409 -24.91 -3.57 -2.18
C GLU A 409 -25.86 -4.78 -2.22
N GLU A 410 -25.34 -5.99 -1.95
CA GLU A 410 -26.22 -7.05 -1.43
C GLU A 410 -26.54 -6.80 0.04
#